data_AF-A0A7Y2FT33-F1
#
_entry.id   AF-A0A7Y2FT33-F1
#
_cell.length_a   1.000
_cell.length_b   1.000
_cell.length_c   1.000
_cell.angle_alpha   90.00
_cell.angle_beta   90.00
_cell.angle_gamma   90.00
#
_symmetry.space_group_name_H-M   'P 1'
#
loop_
_entity.id
_entity.type
_entity.pdbx_description
1 polymer ?
#
loop_
_entity_poly.entity_id
_entity_poly.type
_entity_poly.pdbx_seq_one_letter_code
_entity_poly.pdbx_strand_id
1 'polypeptide(L)'
;MAVKNDVEVLRQVPMFTAVDGAYLQVLAFSSKRINLKAGQYLARKGKPGSSGFLVLDGRAEALEYGEDEGSAKIIAQIGSGGFVGTLSMVAKLPSSVTVRATSPLRAMQIPHELFIRVCTEFPETGAQILRFLSDNLDVSIADFKRVQRLFEEARPFLQS
;
A
#
# COMPACT_ATOMS: atom_id res chain seq x y z
N MET A 1 -16.40 -18.70 7.65
CA MET A 1 -15.45 -18.35 8.74
C MET A 1 -14.37 -17.35 8.31
N ALA A 2 -13.89 -17.39 7.05
CA ALA A 2 -12.80 -16.52 6.59
C ALA A 2 -13.16 -15.00 6.54
N VAL A 3 -14.39 -14.63 6.18
CA VAL A 3 -14.83 -13.23 6.03
C VAL A 3 -14.95 -12.49 7.37
N LYS A 4 -15.43 -13.14 8.44
CA LYS A 4 -15.50 -12.51 9.78
C LYS A 4 -14.10 -12.11 10.27
N ASN A 5 -13.12 -12.99 10.07
CA ASN A 5 -11.73 -12.73 10.41
C ASN A 5 -11.14 -11.59 9.56
N ASP A 6 -11.49 -11.51 8.27
CA ASP A 6 -11.03 -10.41 7.41
C ASP A 6 -11.60 -9.06 7.83
N VAL A 7 -12.86 -9.01 8.25
CA VAL A 7 -13.49 -7.79 8.78
C VAL A 7 -12.79 -7.33 10.05
N GLU A 8 -12.44 -8.26 10.95
CA GLU A 8 -11.69 -7.94 12.16
C GLU A 8 -10.29 -7.38 11.85
N VAL A 9 -9.59 -7.95 10.86
CA VAL A 9 -8.30 -7.42 10.41
C VAL A 9 -8.45 -6.05 9.76
N LEU A 10 -9.47 -5.86 8.90
CA LEU A 10 -9.75 -4.56 8.29
C LEU A 10 -10.03 -3.50 9.36
N ARG A 11 -10.77 -3.80 10.42
CA ARG A 11 -11.01 -2.86 11.54
C ARG A 11 -9.74 -2.40 12.25
N GLN A 12 -8.68 -3.20 12.21
CA GLN A 12 -7.39 -2.85 12.83
C GLN A 12 -6.55 -1.92 11.94
N VAL A 13 -6.89 -1.79 10.66
CA VAL A 13 -6.20 -0.87 9.75
C VAL A 13 -6.68 0.55 10.04
N PRO A 14 -5.79 1.50 10.35
CA PRO A 14 -6.17 2.85 10.74
C PRO A 14 -7.15 3.53 9.76
N MET A 15 -6.96 3.35 8.44
CA MET A 15 -7.83 3.92 7.41
C MET A 15 -9.26 3.35 7.40
N PHE A 16 -9.48 2.19 8.01
CA PHE A 16 -10.75 1.47 8.03
C PHE A 16 -11.42 1.44 9.43
N THR A 17 -10.82 2.08 10.43
CA THR A 17 -11.32 2.08 11.82
C THR A 17 -12.72 2.69 11.96
N ALA A 18 -12.99 3.77 11.21
CA ALA A 18 -14.27 4.49 11.23
C ALA A 18 -15.29 3.97 10.20
N VAL A 19 -14.96 2.88 9.50
CA VAL A 19 -15.81 2.28 8.47
C VAL A 19 -16.82 1.32 9.11
N ASP A 20 -18.10 1.44 8.74
CA ASP A 20 -19.15 0.54 9.24
C ASP A 20 -18.84 -0.94 8.93
N GLY A 21 -19.24 -1.83 9.84
CA GLY A 21 -19.00 -3.28 9.72
C GLY A 21 -19.60 -3.91 8.46
N ALA A 22 -20.75 -3.44 7.98
CA ALA A 22 -21.35 -3.91 6.73
C ALA A 22 -20.45 -3.60 5.52
N TYR A 23 -19.75 -2.46 5.52
CA TYR A 23 -18.85 -2.08 4.43
C TYR A 23 -17.54 -2.85 4.45
N LEU A 24 -17.03 -3.12 5.65
CA LEU A 24 -15.87 -3.99 5.79
C LEU A 24 -16.19 -5.41 5.30
N GLN A 25 -17.44 -5.87 5.41
CA GLN A 25 -17.86 -7.12 4.81
C GLN A 25 -17.87 -7.06 3.28
N VAL A 26 -18.37 -5.97 2.68
CA VAL A 26 -18.35 -5.79 1.21
C VAL A 26 -16.92 -5.74 0.69
N LEU A 27 -16.04 -4.99 1.36
CA LEU A 27 -14.61 -4.92 1.04
C LEU A 27 -13.97 -6.30 1.18
N ALA A 28 -14.14 -6.98 2.31
CA ALA A 28 -13.59 -8.31 2.54
C ALA A 28 -14.07 -9.32 1.49
N PHE A 29 -15.36 -9.29 1.13
CA PHE A 29 -15.95 -10.21 0.16
C PHE A 29 -15.50 -9.94 -1.27
N SER A 30 -15.38 -8.66 -1.64
CA SER A 30 -15.04 -8.24 -3.01
C SER A 30 -13.53 -8.18 -3.25
N SER A 31 -12.73 -8.21 -2.18
CA SER A 31 -11.28 -8.23 -2.25
C SER A 31 -10.75 -9.59 -2.71
N LYS A 32 -9.56 -9.58 -3.33
CA LYS A 32 -8.88 -10.81 -3.74
C LYS A 32 -7.81 -11.18 -2.73
N ARG A 33 -7.78 -12.44 -2.31
CA ARG A 33 -6.68 -12.96 -1.47
C ARG A 33 -5.45 -13.27 -2.30
N ILE A 34 -4.31 -12.84 -1.79
CA ILE A 34 -2.99 -13.08 -2.36
C ILE A 34 -2.18 -13.89 -1.36
N ASN A 35 -1.67 -15.04 -1.80
CA ASN A 35 -0.78 -15.88 -1.01
C ASN A 35 0.55 -15.97 -1.74
N LEU A 36 1.62 -15.58 -1.05
CA LEU A 36 2.98 -15.57 -1.59
C LEU A 36 3.88 -16.45 -0.75
N LYS A 37 4.83 -17.12 -1.41
CA LYS A 37 6.00 -17.72 -0.78
C LYS A 37 7.09 -16.65 -0.62
N ALA A 38 8.04 -16.90 0.28
CA ALA A 38 9.23 -16.07 0.38
C ALA A 38 9.93 -15.93 -0.98
N GLY A 39 10.41 -14.73 -1.29
CA GLY A 39 11.01 -14.37 -2.57
C GLY A 39 10.02 -13.96 -3.68
N GLN A 40 8.71 -14.23 -3.53
CA GLN A 40 7.72 -13.78 -4.50
C GLN A 40 7.36 -12.30 -4.33
N TYR A 41 6.87 -11.68 -5.40
CA TYR A 41 6.59 -10.24 -5.45
C TYR A 41 5.11 -9.95 -5.27
N LEU A 42 4.79 -9.06 -4.33
CA LEU A 42 3.44 -8.54 -4.14
C LEU A 42 3.14 -7.40 -5.13
N ALA A 43 4.14 -6.55 -5.35
CA ALA A 43 4.09 -5.48 -6.33
C ALA A 43 5.48 -5.33 -6.98
N ARG A 44 5.52 -4.81 -8.19
CA ARG A 44 6.78 -4.49 -8.88
C ARG A 44 6.72 -3.07 -9.41
N LYS A 45 7.77 -2.29 -9.17
CA LYS A 45 7.88 -0.91 -9.65
C LYS A 45 7.57 -0.82 -11.15
N GLY A 46 6.78 0.19 -11.52
CA GLY A 46 6.40 0.46 -12.91
C GLY A 46 5.44 -0.55 -13.54
N LYS A 47 5.09 -1.66 -12.86
CA LYS A 47 4.08 -2.58 -13.39
C LYS A 47 2.69 -1.93 -13.32
N PRO A 48 1.88 -2.06 -14.38
CA PRO A 48 0.50 -1.65 -14.34
C PRO A 48 -0.25 -2.57 -13.36
N GLY A 49 -0.84 -1.95 -12.34
CA GLY A 49 -1.55 -2.64 -11.27
C GLY A 49 -2.22 -1.60 -10.40
N SER A 50 -3.49 -1.32 -10.68
CA SER A 50 -4.27 -0.31 -9.94
C SER A 50 -4.89 -0.95 -8.70
N SER A 51 -4.06 -1.30 -7.73
CA SER A 51 -4.54 -1.95 -6.50
C SER A 51 -3.69 -1.58 -5.30
N GLY A 52 -4.35 -1.53 -4.15
CA GLY A 52 -3.72 -1.51 -2.84
C GLY A 52 -3.65 -2.93 -2.28
N PHE A 53 -2.69 -3.18 -1.40
CA PHE A 53 -2.55 -4.46 -0.72
C PHE A 53 -2.41 -4.25 0.78
N LEU A 54 -3.29 -4.90 1.54
CA LEU A 54 -3.19 -5.02 2.98
C LEU A 54 -2.52 -6.35 3.33
N VAL A 55 -1.41 -6.32 4.06
CA VAL A 55 -0.77 -7.54 4.57
C VAL A 55 -1.60 -8.04 5.75
N LEU A 56 -2.13 -9.25 5.62
CA LEU A 56 -2.91 -9.93 6.65
C LEU A 56 -2.03 -10.74 7.60
N ASP A 57 -0.92 -11.27 7.09
CA ASP A 57 0.01 -12.13 7.82
C ASP A 57 1.33 -12.28 7.04
N GLY A 58 2.43 -12.52 7.76
CA GLY A 58 3.78 -12.64 7.20
C GLY A 58 4.51 -11.29 7.07
N ARG A 59 5.63 -11.33 6.32
CA ARG A 59 6.55 -10.20 6.16
C ARG A 59 6.96 -9.99 4.70
N ALA A 60 7.16 -8.73 4.35
CA ALA A 60 7.69 -8.27 3.08
C ALA A 60 8.65 -7.10 3.29
N GLU A 61 9.37 -6.76 2.24
CA GLU A 61 10.22 -5.59 2.16
C GLU A 61 9.91 -4.80 0.88
N ALA A 62 9.96 -3.48 0.99
CA ALA A 62 9.96 -2.60 -0.17
C ALA A 62 11.41 -2.38 -0.61
N LEU A 63 11.62 -2.52 -1.91
CA LEU A 63 12.90 -2.46 -2.59
C LEU A 63 12.91 -1.31 -3.59
N GLU A 64 13.99 -0.54 -3.55
CA GLU A 64 14.37 0.42 -4.57
C GLU A 64 15.58 -0.15 -5.32
N TYR A 65 15.46 -0.31 -6.63
CA TYR A 65 16.58 -0.69 -7.48
C TYR A 65 17.30 0.58 -7.93
N GLY A 66 18.63 0.59 -7.83
CA GLY A 66 19.48 1.62 -8.42
C GLY A 66 19.49 1.58 -9.95
N GLU A 67 20.26 2.46 -10.58
CA GLU A 67 20.43 2.48 -12.04
C GLU A 67 21.09 1.19 -12.55
N ASP A 68 21.97 0.60 -11.75
CA ASP A 68 22.47 -0.75 -11.96
C ASP A 68 21.52 -1.77 -11.31
N GLU A 69 20.79 -2.54 -12.12
CA GLU A 69 19.78 -3.54 -11.71
C GLU A 69 20.29 -4.60 -10.70
N GLY A 70 21.61 -4.67 -10.46
CA GLY A 70 22.26 -5.62 -9.56
C GLY A 70 22.19 -5.27 -8.07
N SER A 71 21.87 -4.03 -7.68
CA SER A 71 21.78 -3.64 -6.26
C SER A 71 20.40 -3.10 -5.89
N ALA A 72 19.68 -3.87 -5.08
CA ALA A 72 18.40 -3.46 -4.50
C ALA A 72 18.62 -2.94 -3.08
N LYS A 73 18.20 -1.71 -2.82
CA LYS A 73 18.18 -1.11 -1.48
C LYS A 73 16.83 -1.42 -0.83
N ILE A 74 16.87 -2.00 0.36
CA ILE A 74 15.69 -2.12 1.20
C ILE A 74 15.36 -0.74 1.76
N ILE A 75 14.14 -0.26 1.46
CA ILE A 75 13.69 1.07 1.86
C ILE A 75 12.61 1.02 2.96
N ALA A 76 11.91 -0.11 3.11
CA ALA A 76 10.99 -0.35 4.23
C ALA A 76 10.79 -1.86 4.47
N GLN A 77 10.46 -2.22 5.72
CA GLN A 77 9.95 -3.54 6.10
C GLN A 77 8.45 -3.44 6.34
N ILE A 78 7.69 -4.43 5.89
CA ILE A 78 6.23 -4.44 5.90
C ILE A 78 5.77 -5.72 6.58
N GLY A 79 4.97 -5.59 7.64
CA GLY A 79 4.37 -6.71 8.36
C GLY A 79 2.85 -6.69 8.28
N SER A 80 2.21 -7.58 9.03
CA SER A 80 0.75 -7.59 9.22
C SER A 80 0.20 -6.22 9.58
N GLY A 81 -0.94 -5.84 8.99
CA GLY A 81 -1.53 -4.49 9.11
C GLY A 81 -0.90 -3.45 8.19
N GLY A 82 0.26 -3.75 7.59
CA GLY A 82 0.92 -2.87 6.62
C GLY A 82 0.12 -2.74 5.33
N PHE A 83 -0.02 -1.51 4.83
CA PHE A 83 -0.73 -1.22 3.59
C PHE A 83 0.22 -0.66 2.53
N VAL A 84 0.20 -1.23 1.33
CA VAL A 84 1.07 -0.83 0.21
C VAL A 84 0.25 -0.52 -1.04
N GLY A 85 0.81 0.28 -1.94
CA GLY A 85 0.16 0.59 -3.22
C GLY A 85 -1.04 1.54 -3.10
N THR A 86 -1.12 2.34 -2.02
CA THR A 86 -2.18 3.34 -1.82
C THR A 86 -2.35 4.26 -3.02
N LEU A 87 -1.25 4.80 -3.56
CA LEU A 87 -1.29 5.68 -4.73
C LEU A 87 -1.78 4.94 -5.99
N SER A 88 -1.39 3.68 -6.16
CA SER A 88 -1.87 2.84 -7.25
C SER A 88 -3.37 2.53 -7.13
N MET A 89 -3.87 2.38 -5.91
CA MET A 89 -5.28 2.16 -5.62
C MET A 89 -6.13 3.42 -5.82
N VAL A 90 -5.67 4.57 -5.34
CA VAL A 90 -6.45 5.83 -5.35
C VAL A 90 -6.37 6.51 -6.71
N ALA A 91 -5.16 6.69 -7.25
CA ALA A 91 -4.90 7.52 -8.43
C ALA A 91 -4.61 6.70 -9.69
N LYS A 92 -4.77 5.36 -9.64
CA LYS A 92 -4.53 4.46 -10.77
C LYS A 92 -3.09 4.52 -11.32
N LEU A 93 -2.14 4.98 -10.49
CA LEU A 93 -0.73 5.12 -10.87
C LEU A 93 0.00 3.77 -10.88
N PRO A 94 1.04 3.59 -11.71
CA PRO A 94 1.94 2.43 -11.61
C PRO A 94 2.52 2.30 -10.19
N SER A 95 2.87 1.07 -9.78
CA SER A 95 3.52 0.87 -8.48
C SER A 95 4.83 1.66 -8.39
N SER A 96 4.99 2.45 -7.33
CA SER A 96 6.18 3.28 -7.10
C SER A 96 7.41 2.48 -6.67
N VAL A 97 7.18 1.35 -6.00
CA VAL A 97 8.23 0.50 -5.40
C VAL A 97 7.98 -0.97 -5.73
N THR A 98 9.02 -1.79 -5.62
CA THR A 98 8.90 -3.24 -5.68
C THR A 98 8.71 -3.78 -4.27
N VAL A 99 7.73 -4.64 -4.06
CA VAL A 99 7.49 -5.27 -2.75
C VAL A 99 7.68 -6.77 -2.88
N ARG A 100 8.61 -7.31 -2.08
CA ARG A 100 8.99 -8.73 -2.09
C ARG A 100 8.66 -9.36 -0.74
N ALA A 101 8.04 -10.53 -0.75
CA ALA A 101 7.79 -11.30 0.46
C ALA A 101 9.11 -11.87 1.01
N THR A 102 9.38 -11.69 2.30
CA THR A 102 10.55 -12.23 3.00
C THR A 102 10.20 -13.50 3.79
N SER A 103 8.91 -13.76 3.99
CA SER A 103 8.35 -15.01 4.54
C SER A 103 7.16 -15.46 3.68
N PRO A 104 6.53 -16.63 3.95
CA PRO A 104 5.15 -16.85 3.50
C PRO A 104 4.29 -15.64 3.91
N LEU A 105 3.56 -15.08 2.96
CA LEU A 105 2.82 -13.84 3.14
C LEU A 105 1.40 -13.99 2.61
N ARG A 106 0.43 -13.53 3.40
CA ARG A 106 -0.98 -13.43 3.01
C ARG A 106 -1.34 -11.97 2.96
N ALA A 107 -1.96 -11.56 1.86
CA ALA A 107 -2.43 -10.20 1.66
C ALA A 107 -3.83 -10.19 1.06
N MET A 108 -4.50 -9.05 1.26
CA MET A 108 -5.76 -8.71 0.64
C MET A 108 -5.49 -7.63 -0.42
N GLN A 109 -5.80 -7.94 -1.68
CA GLN A 109 -5.76 -7.01 -2.79
C GLN A 109 -7.10 -6.28 -2.89
N ILE A 110 -7.04 -4.95 -2.88
CA ILE A 110 -8.16 -4.04 -3.08
C ILE A 110 -7.97 -3.34 -4.43
N PRO A 111 -8.73 -3.71 -5.47
CA PRO A 111 -8.68 -3.04 -6.76
C PRO A 111 -9.16 -1.59 -6.68
N HIS A 112 -8.62 -0.72 -7.52
CA HIS A 112 -9.04 0.67 -7.67
C HIS A 112 -10.56 0.79 -7.88
N GLU A 113 -11.14 -0.01 -8.76
CA GLU A 113 -12.58 0.04 -9.05
C GLU A 113 -13.43 -0.30 -7.82
N LEU A 114 -12.99 -1.27 -7.02
CA LEU A 114 -13.66 -1.62 -5.77
C LEU A 114 -13.55 -0.48 -4.76
N PHE A 115 -12.36 0.11 -4.62
CA PHE A 115 -12.14 1.25 -3.74
C PHE A 115 -13.01 2.45 -4.11
N ILE A 116 -13.03 2.82 -5.39
CA ILE A 116 -13.86 3.93 -5.89
C ILE A 116 -15.34 3.62 -5.68
N ARG A 117 -15.81 2.41 -5.99
CA ARG A 117 -17.21 2.01 -5.75
C ARG A 117 -17.60 2.23 -4.29
N VAL A 118 -16.77 1.76 -3.34
CA VAL A 118 -17.02 1.93 -1.90
C VAL A 118 -17.06 3.42 -1.52
N CYS A 119 -16.14 4.23 -2.05
CA CYS A 119 -16.14 5.68 -1.80
C CYS A 119 -17.38 6.39 -2.40
N THR A 120 -17.88 5.94 -3.55
CA THR A 120 -19.05 6.54 -4.21
C THR A 120 -20.37 6.13 -3.60
N GLU A 121 -20.49 4.86 -3.19
CA GLU A 121 -21.71 4.37 -2.54
C GLU A 121 -21.86 4.93 -1.12
N PHE A 122 -20.76 5.33 -0.48
CA PHE A 122 -20.73 5.84 0.90
C PHE A 122 -19.84 7.08 1.04
N PRO A 123 -20.35 8.27 0.69
CA PRO A 123 -19.55 9.50 0.62
C PRO A 123 -18.87 9.92 1.93
N GLU A 124 -19.51 9.74 3.08
CA GLU A 124 -18.94 10.10 4.38
C GLU A 124 -17.73 9.23 4.72
N THR A 125 -17.87 7.92 4.54
CA THR A 125 -16.81 6.92 4.71
C THR A 125 -15.68 7.15 3.70
N GLY A 126 -16.03 7.36 2.42
CA GLY A 126 -15.07 7.69 1.37
C GLY A 126 -14.26 8.94 1.71
N ALA A 127 -14.90 9.99 2.23
CA ALA A 127 -14.23 11.20 2.66
C ALA A 127 -13.29 10.97 3.87
N GLN A 128 -13.66 10.11 4.82
CA GLN A 128 -12.79 9.75 5.94
C GLN A 128 -11.59 8.93 5.49
N ILE A 129 -11.80 7.94 4.62
CA ILE A 129 -10.70 7.15 4.06
C ILE A 129 -9.79 8.06 3.23
N LEU A 130 -10.34 8.92 2.37
CA LEU A 130 -9.54 9.87 1.58
C LEU A 130 -8.80 10.86 2.46
N ARG A 131 -9.39 11.37 3.55
CA ARG A 131 -8.68 12.21 4.55
C ARG A 131 -7.54 11.45 5.20
N PHE A 132 -7.81 10.26 5.73
CA PHE A 132 -6.77 9.42 6.31
C PHE A 132 -5.67 9.16 5.29
N LEU A 133 -6.02 8.79 4.06
CA LEU A 133 -5.05 8.55 3.02
C LEU A 133 -4.26 9.83 2.75
N SER A 134 -4.89 10.99 2.57
CA SER A 134 -4.23 12.32 2.41
C SER A 134 -3.28 12.66 3.56
N ASP A 135 -3.71 12.47 4.80
CA ASP A 135 -2.93 12.76 6.01
C ASP A 135 -1.78 11.77 6.21
N ASN A 136 -1.90 10.58 5.60
CA ASN A 136 -0.91 9.51 5.65
C ASN A 136 -0.29 9.26 4.26
N LEU A 137 -0.50 10.15 3.29
CA LEU A 137 0.11 10.10 1.95
C LEU A 137 1.62 10.25 2.09
N ASP A 138 2.08 10.74 3.24
CA ASP A 138 3.48 10.89 3.62
C ASP A 138 4.15 9.64 4.21
N VAL A 139 3.42 8.55 4.52
CA VAL A 139 4.00 7.44 5.31
C VAL A 139 4.16 6.13 4.54
N SER A 140 3.77 6.08 3.26
CA SER A 140 4.07 4.92 2.42
C SER A 140 5.09 5.24 1.31
N ILE A 141 6.34 5.30 1.82
CA ILE A 141 7.57 4.74 1.24
C ILE A 141 8.33 5.67 0.27
N ALA A 142 9.64 5.86 0.48
CA ALA A 142 10.59 6.45 -0.49
C ALA A 142 10.50 7.95 -0.80
N ASP A 143 9.33 8.57 -0.79
CA ASP A 143 9.17 9.97 -1.26
C ASP A 143 9.80 11.02 -0.35
N PHE A 144 9.84 10.81 0.97
CA PHE A 144 10.57 11.69 1.88
C PHE A 144 12.09 11.69 1.61
N LYS A 145 12.67 10.54 1.25
CA LYS A 145 14.10 10.43 0.92
C LYS A 145 14.46 11.03 -0.43
N ARG A 146 13.52 11.06 -1.38
CA ARG A 146 13.70 11.68 -2.70
C ARG A 146 13.73 13.21 -2.61
N VAL A 147 12.85 13.79 -1.79
CA VAL A 147 12.88 15.23 -1.49
C VAL A 147 14.17 15.59 -0.75
N GLN A 148 14.59 14.80 0.24
CA GLN A 148 15.86 15.01 0.95
C GLN A 148 17.08 14.99 0.01
N ARG A 149 17.11 14.07 -0.96
CA ARG A 149 18.20 13.96 -1.95
C ARG A 149 18.27 15.16 -2.90
N LEU A 150 17.11 15.65 -3.36
CA LEU A 150 17.02 16.86 -4.20
C LEU A 150 17.49 18.12 -3.46
N PHE A 151 17.25 18.21 -2.14
CA PHE A 151 17.80 19.29 -1.31
C PHE A 151 19.31 19.16 -1.06
N GLU A 152 19.85 17.95 -0.91
CA GLU A 152 21.30 17.71 -0.76
C GLU A 152 22.08 17.99 -2.05
N GLU A 153 21.54 17.63 -3.21
CA GLU A 153 22.14 17.87 -4.53
C GLU A 153 22.06 19.35 -4.96
N ALA A 154 21.06 20.10 -4.49
CA ALA A 154 20.91 21.53 -4.76
C ALA A 154 21.75 22.43 -3.81
N ARG A 155 22.32 21.88 -2.73
CA ARG A 155 23.10 22.62 -1.71
C ARG A 155 24.32 23.39 -2.25
N PRO A 156 25.08 22.92 -3.26
CA PRO A 156 26.21 23.68 -3.82
C PRO A 156 25.80 24.96 -4.56
N PHE A 157 24.57 25.02 -5.11
CA PHE A 157 24.06 26.18 -5.87
C PHE A 157 23.52 27.31 -4.97
N LEU A 158 23.45 27.08 -3.66
CA LEU A 158 22.97 28.04 -2.66
C LEU A 158 24.10 28.62 -1.81
N GLN A 159 25.35 28.24 -2.08
CA GLN A 159 26.56 28.71 -1.37
C GLN A 159 27.59 29.40 -2.28
N SER A 160 27.22 29.73 -3.53
CA SER A 160 28.05 30.52 -4.46
C SER A 160 27.38 31.83 -4.82
#